data_AF-A0A2J7ZNU8-F1
#
_entry.id   AF-A0A2J7ZNU8-F1
#
_cell.length_a   1.000
_cell.length_b   1.000
_cell.length_c   1.000
_cell.angle_alpha   90.00
_cell.angle_beta   90.00
_cell.angle_gamma   90.00
#
_symmetry.space_group_name_H-M   'P 1'
#
loop_
_entity.id
_entity.type
_entity.pdbx_description
1 polymer ?
#
loop_
_entity_poly.entity_id
_entity_poly.type
_entity_poly.pdbx_seq_one_letter_code
_entity_poly.pdbx_strand_id
1 'polypeptide(L)'
;MAVSTSTTLVISWGQFVTTRGETDWFSIFTGWLITSFPHANITSRNGCTPGVPTPYMIMCLELSVEPDVDLVFMEYTLNDGSDPGNHLFGNQVVMNTERLVRRIMALPNHPAVVLMQVPAHGIACYPPDHPKFEDMYLDFHQTTEDAQGSLAQYYDLQYLSLRTAVYRLAAKETPGFMWEQLFADHHPGDHGHKVMADLAVHLVQRAALGLLMEPYDSQDRELLREPLPPPMYAGNLPPSSPMCSVGEELRSLLVLAEAFEWVDEGTAAKPKPGYVATRPGARLKLRLDTDRSAVGIAADEKVHVYVHHLRSYQHMGSAKLSCASGCSCAEVVVDAHLTEQVSQVYMAELMASQSKECVVEVQVLSETKSSQHKFKVSGVVVAERAGKENAMNQLGGHNQAFGVLQHTGAVQMVTTTREGRTGGDLWG
;
A
#
# COMPACT_ATOMS: atom_id res chain seq x y z
N MET A 1 -2.61 35.21 13.01
CA MET A 1 -2.53 33.77 13.29
C MET A 1 -2.16 33.10 11.98
N ALA A 2 -1.05 32.36 11.94
CA ALA A 2 -0.71 31.59 10.76
C ALA A 2 -1.79 30.51 10.56
N VAL A 3 -2.32 30.40 9.35
CA VAL A 3 -3.21 29.28 8.99
C VAL A 3 -2.30 28.05 8.95
N SER A 4 -2.45 27.14 9.91
CA SER A 4 -1.78 25.85 9.84
C SER A 4 -2.44 25.04 8.72
N THR A 5 -1.66 24.67 7.72
CA THR A 5 -2.00 23.60 6.80
C THR A 5 -1.86 22.27 7.53
N SER A 6 -2.83 21.38 7.35
CA SER A 6 -2.75 20.01 7.85
C SER A 6 -3.16 19.04 6.74
N THR A 7 -2.29 18.10 6.42
CA THR A 7 -2.53 17.03 5.46
C THR A 7 -2.80 15.74 6.23
N THR A 8 -4.04 15.27 6.14
CA THR A 8 -4.49 13.99 6.72
C THR A 8 -4.53 12.94 5.63
N LEU A 9 -3.99 11.75 5.90
CA LEU A 9 -3.91 10.69 4.91
C LEU A 9 -4.36 9.36 5.49
N VAL A 10 -4.99 8.54 4.66
CA VAL A 10 -5.25 7.13 4.96
C VAL A 10 -4.60 6.26 3.89
N ILE A 11 -4.00 5.15 4.31
CA ILE A 11 -3.38 4.17 3.38
C ILE A 11 -4.19 2.88 3.23
N SER A 12 -5.41 2.82 3.77
CA SER A 12 -6.42 1.82 3.46
C SER A 12 -7.86 2.37 3.55
N TRP A 13 -8.68 2.06 2.54
CA TRP A 13 -9.98 2.67 2.28
C TRP A 13 -11.17 1.72 2.45
N GLY A 14 -10.92 0.41 2.60
CA GLY A 14 -11.97 -0.62 2.58
C GLY A 14 -12.67 -0.77 1.21
N GLN A 15 -13.53 -1.78 1.10
CA GLN A 15 -14.42 -2.00 -0.06
C GLN A 15 -15.89 -1.95 0.40
N PHE A 16 -16.84 -2.10 -0.52
CA PHE A 16 -18.28 -2.25 -0.22
C PHE A 16 -19.04 -1.05 0.41
N VAL A 17 -18.50 0.16 0.23
CA VAL A 17 -19.25 1.41 0.46
C VAL A 17 -20.16 1.74 -0.73
N THR A 18 -21.39 2.21 -0.46
CA THR A 18 -22.37 2.56 -1.50
C THR A 18 -21.88 3.73 -2.36
N THR A 19 -21.21 4.71 -1.76
CA THR A 19 -20.65 5.85 -2.49
C THR A 19 -19.25 6.15 -2.00
N ARG A 20 -18.28 5.64 -2.75
CA ARG A 20 -16.86 5.86 -2.51
C ARG A 20 -16.52 7.36 -2.55
N GLY A 21 -15.79 7.83 -1.55
CA GLY A 21 -15.49 9.25 -1.36
C GLY A 21 -16.58 10.01 -0.60
N GLU A 22 -17.61 9.33 -0.09
CA GLU A 22 -18.73 9.92 0.67
C GLU A 22 -19.10 9.08 1.88
N THR A 23 -19.43 7.81 1.68
CA THR A 23 -19.91 6.90 2.73
C THR A 23 -18.81 6.02 3.32
N ASP A 24 -17.59 6.10 2.81
CA ASP A 24 -16.44 5.47 3.46
C ASP A 24 -15.99 6.24 4.70
N TRP A 25 -15.41 5.48 5.63
CA TRP A 25 -15.07 5.96 6.96
C TRP A 25 -14.13 7.17 6.93
N PHE A 26 -13.17 7.18 6.00
CA PHE A 26 -12.19 8.25 5.91
C PHE A 26 -12.82 9.54 5.37
N SER A 27 -13.70 9.44 4.38
CA SER A 27 -14.47 10.58 3.86
C SER A 27 -15.43 11.16 4.91
N ILE A 28 -16.11 10.29 5.69
CA ILE A 28 -16.96 10.73 6.81
C ILE A 28 -16.12 11.47 7.87
N PHE A 29 -15.00 10.87 8.27
CA PHE A 29 -14.09 11.44 9.27
C PHE A 29 -13.48 12.78 8.81
N THR A 30 -13.03 12.86 7.56
CA THR A 30 -12.42 14.09 7.00
C THR A 30 -13.45 15.19 6.82
N GLY A 31 -14.67 14.87 6.42
CA GLY A 31 -15.80 15.81 6.41
C GLY A 31 -16.09 16.38 7.81
N TRP A 32 -16.04 15.52 8.84
CA TRP A 32 -16.15 15.96 10.23
C TRP A 32 -14.98 16.85 10.65
N LEU A 33 -13.73 16.52 10.30
CA LEU A 33 -12.56 17.34 10.60
C LEU A 33 -12.67 18.75 9.99
N ILE A 34 -12.98 18.83 8.69
CA ILE A 34 -13.12 20.11 7.97
C ILE A 34 -14.20 20.99 8.62
N THR A 35 -15.31 20.38 9.04
CA THR A 35 -16.42 21.08 9.68
C THR A 35 -16.08 21.51 11.11
N SER A 36 -15.41 20.64 11.88
CA SER A 36 -15.13 20.85 13.31
C SER A 36 -13.96 21.79 13.54
N PHE A 37 -13.02 21.88 12.59
CA PHE A 37 -11.84 22.74 12.67
C PHE A 37 -11.81 23.77 11.52
N PRO A 38 -12.79 24.70 11.45
CA PRO A 38 -12.96 25.63 10.33
C PRO A 38 -11.85 26.71 10.24
N HIS A 39 -10.91 26.73 11.18
CA HIS A 39 -9.73 27.60 11.12
C HIS A 39 -8.47 26.86 10.61
N ALA A 40 -8.50 25.53 10.53
CA ALA A 40 -7.45 24.73 9.93
C ALA A 40 -7.68 24.60 8.42
N ASN A 41 -6.60 24.58 7.64
CA ASN A 41 -6.66 24.20 6.24
C ASN A 41 -6.40 22.69 6.14
N ILE A 42 -7.46 21.90 6.19
CA ILE A 42 -7.40 20.44 6.14
C ILE A 42 -7.50 20.00 4.68
N THR A 43 -6.46 19.32 4.23
CA THR A 43 -6.46 18.53 3.00
C THR A 43 -6.45 17.07 3.40
N SER A 44 -7.29 16.26 2.78
CA SER A 44 -7.23 14.81 2.98
C SER A 44 -7.03 14.05 1.69
N ARG A 45 -6.11 13.09 1.70
CA ARG A 45 -5.83 12.21 0.55
C ARG A 45 -6.03 10.75 0.93
N ASN A 46 -6.64 10.00 0.02
CA ASN A 46 -6.71 8.55 0.12
C ASN A 46 -5.55 7.89 -0.65
N GLY A 47 -4.55 7.41 0.07
CA GLY A 47 -3.39 6.68 -0.44
C GLY A 47 -3.59 5.16 -0.51
N CYS A 48 -4.82 4.66 -0.34
CA CYS A 48 -5.10 3.23 -0.33
C CYS A 48 -4.83 2.58 -1.68
N THR A 49 -4.23 1.40 -1.58
CA THR A 49 -4.21 0.41 -2.65
C THR A 49 -5.02 -0.81 -2.20
N PRO A 50 -6.14 -1.15 -2.85
CA PRO A 50 -6.97 -2.28 -2.46
C PRO A 50 -6.24 -3.61 -2.61
N GLY A 51 -6.47 -4.51 -1.66
CA GLY A 51 -6.02 -5.90 -1.75
C GLY A 51 -4.52 -6.10 -1.55
N VAL A 52 -3.80 -5.10 -1.05
CA VAL A 52 -2.36 -5.23 -0.78
C VAL A 52 -2.06 -5.33 0.71
N PRO A 53 -1.14 -6.23 1.11
CA PRO A 53 -0.68 -6.35 2.49
C PRO A 53 0.38 -5.30 2.79
N THR A 54 0.73 -5.16 4.07
CA THR A 54 1.76 -4.25 4.59
C THR A 54 3.08 -4.32 3.82
N PRO A 55 3.66 -5.49 3.46
CA PRO A 55 4.91 -5.53 2.68
C PRO A 55 4.88 -4.72 1.38
N TYR A 56 3.74 -4.71 0.69
CA TYR A 56 3.57 -3.89 -0.51
C TYR A 56 3.73 -2.41 -0.19
N MET A 57 3.05 -1.95 0.87
CA MET A 57 3.10 -0.56 1.28
C MET A 57 4.49 -0.18 1.78
N ILE A 58 5.22 -1.10 2.42
CA ILE A 58 6.64 -0.88 2.73
C ILE A 58 7.43 -0.61 1.45
N MET A 59 7.14 -1.28 0.34
CA MET A 59 7.85 -1.07 -0.92
C MET A 59 7.43 0.20 -1.66
N CYS A 60 6.14 0.52 -1.63
CA CYS A 60 5.53 1.53 -2.48
C CYS A 60 5.00 2.76 -1.70
N LEU A 61 5.47 2.97 -0.47
CA LEU A 61 4.96 4.03 0.42
C LEU A 61 4.88 5.40 -0.26
N GLU A 62 5.92 5.75 -1.02
CA GLU A 62 6.05 7.04 -1.72
C GLU A 62 4.96 7.27 -2.77
N LEU A 63 4.32 6.22 -3.27
CA LEU A 63 3.21 6.32 -4.20
C LEU A 63 1.88 6.58 -3.48
N SER A 64 1.82 6.26 -2.19
CA SER A 64 0.63 6.35 -1.35
C SER A 64 0.64 7.53 -0.40
N VAL A 65 1.82 7.95 0.08
CA VAL A 65 1.97 8.90 1.17
C VAL A 65 2.88 10.05 0.75
N GLU A 66 2.37 11.27 0.91
CA GLU A 66 3.12 12.49 0.65
C GLU A 66 4.14 12.74 1.78
N PRO A 67 5.34 13.26 1.47
CA PRO A 67 6.38 13.46 2.47
C PRO A 67 6.03 14.51 3.53
N ASP A 68 5.09 15.41 3.24
CA ASP A 68 4.63 16.49 4.11
C ASP A 68 3.31 16.17 4.84
N VAL A 69 2.92 14.89 4.90
CA VAL A 69 1.74 14.45 5.66
C VAL A 69 1.91 14.71 7.17
N ASP A 70 0.83 15.08 7.86
CA ASP A 70 0.84 15.34 9.31
C ASP A 70 0.16 14.23 10.14
N LEU A 71 -0.80 13.52 9.54
CA LEU A 71 -1.56 12.46 10.19
C LEU A 71 -1.81 11.31 9.22
N VAL A 72 -1.37 10.10 9.59
CA VAL A 72 -1.55 8.88 8.80
C VAL A 72 -2.36 7.86 9.57
N PHE A 73 -3.48 7.42 8.99
CA PHE A 73 -4.20 6.24 9.44
C PHE A 73 -3.79 5.02 8.63
N MET A 74 -3.43 3.96 9.35
CA MET A 74 -2.97 2.70 8.78
C MET A 74 -3.91 1.56 9.17
N GLU A 75 -4.40 0.82 8.18
CA GLU A 75 -5.24 -0.37 8.35
C GLU A 75 -4.76 -1.43 7.37
N TYR A 76 -4.28 -2.56 7.88
CA TYR A 76 -3.84 -3.70 7.06
C TYR A 76 -4.19 -5.05 7.68
N THR A 77 -4.85 -5.07 8.84
CA THR A 77 -5.16 -6.32 9.57
C THR A 77 -5.98 -7.26 8.71
N LEU A 78 -6.89 -6.72 7.91
CA LEU A 78 -7.70 -7.50 6.99
C LEU A 78 -6.86 -8.11 5.85
N ASN A 79 -5.90 -7.35 5.30
CA ASN A 79 -5.09 -7.77 4.15
C ASN A 79 -3.86 -8.61 4.52
N ASP A 80 -3.26 -8.36 5.68
CA ASP A 80 -2.15 -9.15 6.20
C ASP A 80 -2.61 -10.50 6.73
N GLY A 81 -3.86 -10.57 7.21
CA GLY A 81 -4.44 -11.77 7.80
C GLY A 81 -3.71 -12.21 9.07
N SER A 82 -3.57 -13.52 9.22
CA SER A 82 -2.90 -14.15 10.36
C SER A 82 -1.49 -14.61 10.01
N ASP A 83 -0.58 -14.55 10.98
CA ASP A 83 0.72 -15.21 10.85
C ASP A 83 0.51 -16.73 10.70
N PRO A 84 1.02 -17.38 9.63
CA PRO A 84 0.79 -18.80 9.38
C PRO A 84 1.32 -19.72 10.49
N GLY A 85 2.32 -19.26 11.25
CA GLY A 85 2.85 -20.00 12.39
C GLY A 85 2.16 -19.68 13.71
N ASN A 86 1.15 -18.78 13.69
CA ASN A 86 0.46 -18.27 14.86
C ASN A 86 1.42 -17.81 15.97
N HIS A 87 2.55 -17.22 15.56
CA HIS A 87 3.56 -16.78 16.51
C HIS A 87 3.13 -15.48 17.19
N LEU A 88 3.31 -15.40 18.51
CA LEU A 88 3.22 -14.13 19.23
C LEU A 88 4.53 -13.34 19.12
N PHE A 89 5.67 -14.03 19.23
CA PHE A 89 7.01 -13.46 19.14
C PHE A 89 7.62 -13.75 17.77
N GLY A 90 8.27 -12.77 17.15
CA GLY A 90 8.79 -12.91 15.79
C GLY A 90 7.68 -13.08 14.73
N ASN A 91 6.48 -12.61 15.03
CA ASN A 91 5.35 -12.61 14.12
C ASN A 91 5.69 -11.78 12.87
N GLN A 92 5.64 -12.39 11.69
CA GLN A 92 6.12 -11.73 10.48
C GLN A 92 5.22 -10.55 10.08
N VAL A 93 3.91 -10.65 10.30
CA VAL A 93 2.96 -9.56 10.05
C VAL A 93 3.27 -8.36 10.93
N VAL A 94 3.52 -8.58 12.23
CA VAL A 94 3.86 -7.49 13.16
C VAL A 94 5.22 -6.89 12.82
N MET A 95 6.20 -7.70 12.42
CA MET A 95 7.49 -7.19 11.95
C MET A 95 7.35 -6.35 10.68
N ASN A 96 6.48 -6.73 9.73
CA ASN A 96 6.19 -5.91 8.55
C ASN A 96 5.53 -4.59 8.97
N THR A 97 4.54 -4.66 9.86
CA THR A 97 3.84 -3.49 10.43
C THR A 97 4.83 -2.52 11.07
N GLU A 98 5.78 -3.01 11.86
CA GLU A 98 6.84 -2.20 12.45
C GLU A 98 7.65 -1.45 11.40
N ARG A 99 8.10 -2.15 10.34
CA ARG A 99 8.91 -1.51 9.29
C ARG A 99 8.12 -0.41 8.59
N LEU A 100 6.83 -0.63 8.30
CA LEU A 100 5.97 0.39 7.72
C LEU A 100 5.79 1.60 8.66
N VAL A 101 5.47 1.37 9.94
CA VAL A 101 5.36 2.42 10.97
C VAL A 101 6.62 3.27 11.00
N ARG A 102 7.80 2.63 11.05
CA ARG A 102 9.08 3.33 11.08
C ARG A 102 9.31 4.17 9.83
N ARG A 103 8.94 3.68 8.63
CA ARG A 103 9.04 4.49 7.40
C ARG A 103 8.15 5.72 7.46
N ILE A 104 6.91 5.58 7.95
CA ILE A 104 5.95 6.68 8.05
C ILE A 104 6.42 7.72 9.07
N MET A 105 6.83 7.30 10.27
CA MET A 105 7.30 8.23 11.32
C MET A 105 8.63 8.91 10.97
N ALA A 106 9.40 8.34 10.03
CA ALA A 106 10.63 8.94 9.51
C ALA A 106 10.39 9.95 8.37
N LEU A 107 9.15 10.17 7.94
CA LEU A 107 8.83 11.20 6.96
C LEU A 107 9.16 12.61 7.50
N PRO A 108 9.50 13.58 6.62
CA PRO A 108 9.97 14.90 7.02
C PRO A 108 9.13 15.65 8.07
N ASN A 109 7.82 15.50 8.04
CA ASN A 109 6.91 16.18 8.99
C ASN A 109 6.65 15.40 10.29
N HIS A 110 7.29 14.24 10.48
CA HIS A 110 7.07 13.36 11.65
C HIS A 110 5.58 13.12 11.93
N PRO A 111 4.83 12.56 10.95
CA PRO A 111 3.39 12.46 11.07
C PRO A 111 2.95 11.66 12.30
N ALA A 112 1.84 12.07 12.89
CA ALA A 112 1.12 11.23 13.84
C ALA A 112 0.61 9.98 13.11
N VAL A 113 0.81 8.80 13.70
CA VAL A 113 0.36 7.53 13.13
C VAL A 113 -0.71 6.91 14.01
N VAL A 114 -1.82 6.52 13.40
CA VAL A 114 -2.93 5.83 14.07
C VAL A 114 -3.12 4.47 13.40
N LEU A 115 -3.06 3.41 14.21
CA LEU A 115 -3.42 2.07 13.79
C LEU A 115 -4.95 1.94 13.87
N MET A 116 -5.61 1.82 12.73
CA MET A 116 -7.02 1.46 12.62
C MET A 116 -7.10 -0.04 12.29
N GLN A 117 -7.74 -0.83 13.13
CA GLN A 117 -7.78 -2.29 13.00
C GLN A 117 -9.21 -2.72 12.62
N VAL A 118 -9.31 -3.50 11.55
CA VAL A 118 -10.55 -4.13 11.08
C VAL A 118 -10.48 -5.63 11.45
N PRO A 119 -11.59 -6.28 11.85
CA PRO A 119 -11.59 -7.71 12.11
C PRO A 119 -11.05 -8.48 10.90
N ALA A 120 -10.14 -9.42 11.13
CA ALA A 120 -9.69 -10.33 10.08
C ALA A 120 -10.85 -11.17 9.52
N HIS A 121 -10.71 -11.65 8.29
CA HIS A 121 -11.69 -12.54 7.66
C HIS A 121 -11.99 -13.74 8.57
N GLY A 122 -13.28 -14.00 8.82
CA GLY A 122 -13.75 -15.06 9.71
C GLY A 122 -14.10 -14.58 11.13
N ILE A 123 -13.58 -13.43 11.59
CA ILE A 123 -13.93 -12.88 12.90
C ILE A 123 -15.30 -12.19 12.87
N ALA A 124 -15.59 -11.46 11.79
CA ALA A 124 -16.89 -10.81 11.56
C ALA A 124 -17.94 -11.80 11.01
N CYS A 125 -17.94 -13.03 11.54
CA CYS A 125 -18.80 -14.12 11.12
C CYS A 125 -19.45 -14.79 12.35
N TYR A 126 -20.48 -15.59 12.11
CA TYR A 126 -21.16 -16.34 13.16
C TYR A 126 -20.48 -17.69 13.44
N PRO A 127 -20.55 -18.24 14.67
CA PRO A 127 -19.93 -19.54 14.98
C PRO A 127 -20.64 -20.71 14.27
N PRO A 128 -19.98 -21.86 14.08
CA PRO A 128 -20.51 -22.97 13.28
C PRO A 128 -21.89 -23.53 13.68
N ASP A 129 -22.29 -23.37 14.95
CA ASP A 129 -23.59 -23.79 15.50
C ASP A 129 -24.69 -22.73 15.32
N HIS A 130 -24.35 -21.55 14.81
CA HIS A 130 -25.29 -20.46 14.58
C HIS A 130 -26.04 -20.64 13.24
N PRO A 131 -27.36 -20.36 13.17
CA PRO A 131 -28.15 -20.53 11.94
C PRO A 131 -27.70 -19.68 10.74
N LYS A 132 -26.94 -18.60 10.99
CA LYS A 132 -26.38 -17.69 9.97
C LYS A 132 -24.90 -17.96 9.66
N PHE A 133 -24.35 -19.10 10.07
CA PHE A 133 -22.99 -19.50 9.68
C PHE A 133 -22.95 -19.83 8.19
N GLU A 134 -21.92 -19.33 7.50
CA GLU A 134 -21.72 -19.57 6.07
C GLU A 134 -20.55 -20.53 5.82
N ASP A 135 -19.32 -20.13 6.13
CA ASP A 135 -18.13 -20.93 5.80
C ASP A 135 -16.97 -20.84 6.80
N MET A 136 -16.59 -19.64 7.23
CA MET A 136 -15.40 -19.37 8.03
C MET A 136 -15.79 -18.74 9.35
N TYR A 137 -15.19 -19.24 10.43
CA TYR A 137 -15.31 -18.64 11.75
C TYR A 137 -13.94 -18.64 12.42
N LEU A 138 -13.55 -17.48 12.93
CA LEU A 138 -12.39 -17.28 13.78
C LEU A 138 -12.85 -16.72 15.13
N ASP A 139 -12.29 -17.25 16.20
CA ASP A 139 -12.48 -16.71 17.54
C ASP A 139 -11.87 -15.32 17.67
N PHE A 140 -12.38 -14.54 18.62
CA PHE A 140 -11.97 -13.15 18.88
C PHE A 140 -10.44 -12.94 18.90
N HIS A 141 -9.68 -13.89 19.43
CA HIS A 141 -8.24 -13.81 19.65
C HIS A 141 -7.41 -14.29 18.45
N GLN A 142 -8.03 -14.82 17.38
CA GLN A 142 -7.33 -15.34 16.21
C GLN A 142 -7.02 -14.22 15.20
N THR A 143 -6.24 -13.24 15.64
CA THR A 143 -5.82 -12.09 14.85
C THR A 143 -4.43 -11.62 15.27
N THR A 144 -3.71 -10.95 14.35
CA THR A 144 -2.42 -10.31 14.65
C THR A 144 -2.57 -8.99 15.38
N GLU A 145 -3.80 -8.47 15.44
CA GLU A 145 -4.18 -7.21 16.06
C GLU A 145 -3.60 -7.10 17.51
N ASP A 146 -3.74 -8.13 18.35
CA ASP A 146 -3.25 -8.10 19.74
C ASP A 146 -1.72 -7.96 19.84
N ALA A 147 -0.98 -8.57 18.90
CA ALA A 147 0.47 -8.45 18.82
C ALA A 147 0.89 -7.08 18.26
N GLN A 148 0.12 -6.51 17.31
CA GLN A 148 0.29 -5.14 16.85
C GLN A 148 -0.03 -4.11 17.96
N GLY A 149 -0.89 -4.45 18.93
CA GLY A 149 -1.11 -3.62 20.12
C GLY A 149 0.16 -3.41 20.97
N SER A 150 1.09 -4.38 20.97
CA SER A 150 2.40 -4.21 21.62
C SER A 150 3.30 -3.23 20.85
N LEU A 151 3.21 -3.26 19.51
CA LEU A 151 3.90 -2.30 18.66
C LEU A 151 3.39 -0.87 18.91
N ALA A 152 2.07 -0.69 19.04
CA ALA A 152 1.48 0.60 19.35
C ALA A 152 2.02 1.18 20.67
N GLN A 153 2.14 0.34 21.72
CA GLN A 153 2.73 0.76 22.99
C GLN A 153 4.22 1.11 22.88
N TYR A 154 4.99 0.38 22.06
CA TYR A 154 6.43 0.61 21.92
C TYR A 154 6.77 1.93 21.20
N TYR A 155 5.93 2.34 20.23
CA TYR A 155 6.12 3.55 19.42
C TYR A 155 5.17 4.70 19.81
N ASP A 156 4.47 4.59 20.94
CA ASP A 156 3.48 5.57 21.42
C ASP A 156 2.38 5.91 20.40
N LEU A 157 1.92 4.91 19.66
CA LEU A 157 0.89 5.06 18.63
C LEU A 157 -0.52 4.98 19.21
N GLN A 158 -1.43 5.73 18.59
CA GLN A 158 -2.85 5.53 18.85
C GLN A 158 -3.37 4.29 18.13
N TYR A 159 -4.29 3.60 18.78
CA TYR A 159 -4.76 2.29 18.35
C TYR A 159 -6.28 2.20 18.49
N LEU A 160 -6.96 1.99 17.36
CA LEU A 160 -8.41 1.89 17.24
C LEU A 160 -8.77 0.51 16.73
N SER A 161 -9.73 -0.14 17.36
CA SER A 161 -10.17 -1.48 17.00
C SER A 161 -11.66 -1.54 16.74
N LEU A 162 -12.03 -1.75 15.47
CA LEU A 162 -13.40 -2.07 15.11
C LEU A 162 -13.80 -3.41 15.73
N ARG A 163 -12.91 -4.41 15.74
CA ARG A 163 -13.12 -5.71 16.41
C ARG A 163 -13.58 -5.54 17.85
N THR A 164 -12.81 -4.84 18.67
CA THR A 164 -13.15 -4.61 20.08
C THR A 164 -14.43 -3.79 20.24
N ALA A 165 -14.64 -2.80 19.38
CA ALA A 165 -15.81 -1.92 19.44
C ALA A 165 -17.13 -2.68 19.20
N VAL A 166 -17.18 -3.62 18.25
CA VAL A 166 -18.44 -4.22 17.80
C VAL A 166 -18.63 -5.69 18.19
N TYR A 167 -17.56 -6.46 18.44
CA TYR A 167 -17.66 -7.93 18.56
C TYR A 167 -18.66 -8.39 19.62
N ARG A 168 -18.62 -7.82 20.82
CA ARG A 168 -19.57 -8.18 21.89
C ARG A 168 -21.02 -7.83 21.54
N LEU A 169 -21.23 -6.73 20.81
CA LEU A 169 -22.57 -6.30 20.40
C LEU A 169 -23.12 -7.21 19.30
N ALA A 170 -22.27 -7.57 18.34
CA ALA A 170 -22.58 -8.50 17.26
C ALA A 170 -22.84 -9.93 17.75
N ALA A 171 -22.00 -10.44 18.65
CA ALA A 171 -22.17 -11.77 19.26
C ALA A 171 -23.45 -11.88 20.12
N LYS A 172 -24.02 -10.75 20.56
CA LYS A 172 -25.32 -10.69 21.25
C LYS A 172 -26.48 -10.40 20.30
N GLU A 173 -26.22 -10.30 19.01
CA GLU A 173 -27.18 -9.89 17.99
C GLU A 173 -27.90 -8.59 18.35
N THR A 174 -27.15 -7.61 18.88
CA THR A 174 -27.71 -6.31 19.25
C THR A 174 -28.17 -5.58 17.99
N PRO A 175 -29.43 -5.12 17.88
CA PRO A 175 -29.90 -4.40 16.70
C PRO A 175 -29.03 -3.18 16.36
N GLY A 176 -28.62 -3.09 15.10
CA GLY A 176 -27.67 -2.09 14.59
C GLY A 176 -26.21 -2.57 14.60
N PHE A 177 -25.89 -3.63 15.31
CA PHE A 177 -24.51 -4.14 15.44
C PHE A 177 -24.37 -5.60 15.05
N MET A 178 -25.36 -6.21 14.40
CA MET A 178 -25.23 -7.56 13.86
C MET A 178 -24.22 -7.58 12.70
N TRP A 179 -23.58 -8.73 12.45
CA TRP A 179 -22.53 -8.81 11.43
C TRP A 179 -23.04 -8.40 10.06
N GLU A 180 -24.21 -8.88 9.65
CA GLU A 180 -24.88 -8.54 8.39
C GLU A 180 -25.34 -7.08 8.28
N GLN A 181 -25.32 -6.32 9.38
CA GLN A 181 -25.63 -4.89 9.38
C GLN A 181 -24.37 -4.04 9.23
N LEU A 182 -23.25 -4.54 9.74
CA LEU A 182 -21.96 -3.82 9.76
C LEU A 182 -21.08 -4.20 8.56
N PHE A 183 -21.21 -5.41 8.03
CA PHE A 183 -20.38 -6.00 6.99
C PHE A 183 -21.24 -6.45 5.80
N ALA A 184 -20.72 -6.28 4.59
CA ALA A 184 -21.36 -6.79 3.36
C ALA A 184 -20.91 -8.22 3.04
N ASP A 185 -19.64 -8.49 3.30
CA ASP A 185 -19.00 -9.80 3.28
C ASP A 185 -18.03 -9.86 4.49
N HIS A 186 -16.72 -10.00 4.27
CA HIS A 186 -15.71 -9.76 5.31
C HIS A 186 -15.27 -8.29 5.41
N HIS A 187 -15.72 -7.43 4.49
CA HIS A 187 -15.46 -5.99 4.50
C HIS A 187 -16.61 -5.23 5.18
N PRO A 188 -16.31 -4.16 5.93
CA PRO A 188 -17.33 -3.25 6.45
C PRO A 188 -18.19 -2.68 5.33
N GLY A 189 -19.52 -2.68 5.50
CA GLY A 189 -20.44 -1.90 4.67
C GLY A 189 -20.54 -0.45 5.16
N ASP A 190 -21.45 0.35 4.60
CA ASP A 190 -21.65 1.75 4.99
C ASP A 190 -21.80 1.96 6.50
N HIS A 191 -22.53 1.05 7.19
CA HIS A 191 -22.71 1.17 8.63
C HIS A 191 -21.41 0.86 9.41
N GLY A 192 -20.67 -0.18 9.03
CA GLY A 192 -19.37 -0.48 9.63
C GLY A 192 -18.36 0.64 9.41
N HIS A 193 -18.33 1.23 8.21
CA HIS A 193 -17.53 2.41 7.90
C HIS A 193 -17.92 3.63 8.76
N LYS A 194 -19.22 3.84 9.03
CA LYS A 194 -19.65 4.87 9.97
C LYS A 194 -19.10 4.64 11.39
N VAL A 195 -19.13 3.40 11.88
CA VAL A 195 -18.57 3.06 13.21
C VAL A 195 -17.06 3.32 13.25
N MET A 196 -16.33 2.96 12.18
CA MET A 196 -14.88 3.27 12.07
C MET A 196 -14.62 4.78 12.10
N ALA A 197 -15.44 5.58 11.40
CA ALA A 197 -15.35 7.03 11.44
C ALA A 197 -15.61 7.56 12.86
N ASP A 198 -16.63 7.05 13.55
CA ASP A 198 -16.95 7.44 14.93
C ASP A 198 -15.78 7.13 15.90
N LEU A 199 -15.05 6.03 15.70
CA LEU A 199 -13.83 5.73 16.48
C LEU A 199 -12.74 6.78 16.25
N ALA A 200 -12.49 7.16 15.00
CA ALA A 200 -11.50 8.21 14.65
C ALA A 200 -11.92 9.59 15.17
N VAL A 201 -13.20 9.94 15.04
CA VAL A 201 -13.78 11.16 15.62
C VAL A 201 -13.61 11.18 17.14
N HIS A 202 -13.92 10.07 17.82
CA HIS A 202 -13.78 9.96 19.26
C HIS A 202 -12.32 10.18 19.70
N LEU A 203 -11.35 9.59 18.98
CA LEU A 203 -9.93 9.81 19.24
C LEU A 203 -9.56 11.29 19.17
N VAL A 204 -9.93 11.97 18.08
CA VAL A 204 -9.60 13.41 17.90
C VAL A 204 -10.31 14.28 18.94
N GLN A 205 -11.57 13.98 19.27
CA GLN A 205 -12.28 14.70 20.34
C GLN A 205 -11.59 14.53 21.69
N ARG A 206 -11.16 13.31 22.03
CA ARG A 206 -10.42 13.01 23.27
C ARG A 206 -9.08 13.74 23.31
N ALA A 207 -8.34 13.75 22.20
CA ALA A 207 -7.07 14.48 22.08
C ALA A 207 -7.29 16.00 22.22
N ALA A 208 -8.29 16.57 21.54
CA ALA A 208 -8.62 17.98 21.65
C ALA A 208 -9.02 18.39 23.07
N LEU A 209 -9.83 17.58 23.76
CA LEU A 209 -10.16 17.81 25.17
C LEU A 209 -8.92 17.70 26.07
N GLY A 210 -8.03 16.74 25.79
CA GLY A 210 -6.73 16.62 26.47
C GLY A 210 -5.92 17.91 26.34
N LEU A 211 -5.79 18.44 25.13
CA LEU A 211 -5.07 19.70 24.84
C LEU A 211 -5.70 20.95 25.47
N LEU A 212 -6.97 20.91 25.86
CA LEU A 212 -7.57 21.99 26.65
C LEU A 212 -7.16 21.95 28.12
N MET A 213 -6.85 20.76 28.63
CA MET A 213 -6.41 20.55 30.02
C MET A 213 -4.89 20.66 30.16
N GLU A 214 -4.16 20.12 29.19
CA GLU A 214 -2.71 20.09 29.09
C GLU A 214 -2.30 20.58 27.68
N PRO A 215 -2.19 21.90 27.49
CA PRO A 215 -1.90 22.47 26.18
C PRO A 215 -0.53 22.07 25.67
N TYR A 216 -0.45 21.82 24.35
CA TYR A 216 0.80 21.54 23.66
C TYR A 216 1.83 22.65 23.89
N ASP A 217 3.02 22.30 24.37
CA ASP A 217 4.03 23.27 24.78
C ASP A 217 5.44 22.98 24.21
N SER A 218 6.48 23.54 24.84
CA SER A 218 7.87 23.34 24.40
C SER A 218 8.40 21.93 24.68
N GLN A 219 7.92 21.27 25.72
CA GLN A 219 8.31 19.90 26.08
C GLN A 219 7.83 18.92 25.00
N ASP A 220 6.59 19.07 24.53
CA ASP A 220 6.07 18.24 23.43
C ASP A 220 6.89 18.43 22.14
N ARG A 221 7.32 19.66 21.84
CA ARG A 221 8.19 19.94 20.69
C ARG A 221 9.57 19.30 20.82
N GLU A 222 10.06 19.14 22.04
CA GLU A 222 11.33 18.46 22.30
C GLU A 222 11.17 16.96 22.10
N LEU A 223 10.09 16.37 22.61
CA LEU A 223 9.74 14.95 22.40
C LEU A 223 9.59 14.61 20.91
N LEU A 224 8.94 15.47 20.11
CA LEU A 224 8.81 15.26 18.65
C LEU A 224 10.16 15.24 17.90
N ARG A 225 11.25 15.74 18.50
CA ARG A 225 12.58 15.73 17.90
C ARG A 225 13.42 14.54 18.33
N GLU A 226 12.93 13.73 19.25
CA GLU A 226 13.63 12.52 19.64
C GLU A 226 13.77 11.57 18.45
N PRO A 227 14.95 10.96 18.24
CA PRO A 227 15.09 9.94 17.22
C PRO A 227 14.16 8.77 17.55
N LEU A 228 13.62 8.11 16.51
CA LEU A 228 12.87 6.88 16.72
C LEU A 228 13.67 5.90 17.59
N PRO A 229 13.02 5.20 18.52
CA PRO A 229 13.69 4.16 19.29
C PRO A 229 14.30 3.12 18.33
N PRO A 230 15.24 2.26 18.79
CA PRO A 230 15.65 1.09 18.04
C PRO A 230 14.43 0.24 17.63
N PRO A 231 14.52 -0.62 16.61
CA PRO A 231 13.44 -1.58 16.33
C PRO A 231 13.10 -2.42 17.57
N MET A 232 11.82 -2.59 17.86
CA MET A 232 11.27 -3.51 18.86
C MET A 232 11.74 -4.95 18.57
N TYR A 233 11.74 -5.35 17.29
CA TYR A 233 12.38 -6.59 16.87
C TYR A 233 13.80 -6.30 16.37
N ALA A 234 14.81 -6.88 17.04
CA ALA A 234 16.22 -6.62 16.72
C ALA A 234 16.53 -6.81 15.22
N GLY A 235 17.11 -5.79 14.60
CA GLY A 235 17.47 -5.79 13.17
C GLY A 235 16.31 -5.58 12.19
N ASN A 236 15.08 -5.38 12.67
CA ASN A 236 13.89 -5.19 11.83
C ASN A 236 13.77 -3.75 11.29
N LEU A 237 14.80 -3.29 10.58
CA LEU A 237 14.82 -1.98 9.92
C LEU A 237 14.19 -2.07 8.53
N PRO A 238 13.42 -1.05 8.09
CA PRO A 238 13.07 -0.93 6.68
C PRO A 238 14.32 -0.59 5.85
N PRO A 239 14.32 -0.92 4.55
CA PRO A 239 15.41 -0.51 3.67
C PRO A 239 15.44 1.00 3.48
N SER A 240 16.63 1.52 3.17
CA SER A 240 16.90 2.95 3.05
C SER A 240 16.60 3.53 1.66
N SER A 241 16.33 2.69 0.67
CA SER A 241 16.07 3.10 -0.72
C SER A 241 14.61 2.87 -1.12
N PRO A 242 14.04 3.75 -1.98
CA PRO A 242 12.73 3.51 -2.57
C PRO A 242 12.75 2.18 -3.32
N MET A 243 11.71 1.38 -3.12
CA MET A 243 11.62 0.06 -3.72
C MET A 243 10.69 0.04 -4.92
N CYS A 244 9.70 0.92 -4.98
CA CYS A 244 8.82 1.09 -6.13
C CYS A 244 9.15 2.39 -6.88
N SER A 245 9.47 2.26 -8.16
CA SER A 245 9.71 3.39 -9.05
C SER A 245 8.77 3.33 -10.24
N VAL A 246 7.80 4.24 -10.26
CA VAL A 246 6.82 4.44 -11.34
C VAL A 246 6.80 5.91 -11.75
N GLY A 247 6.29 6.22 -12.93
CA GLY A 247 6.23 7.61 -13.40
C GLY A 247 7.61 8.28 -13.45
N GLU A 248 7.73 9.49 -12.94
CA GLU A 248 9.00 10.24 -12.99
C GLU A 248 10.14 9.53 -12.23
N GLU A 249 9.85 8.80 -11.16
CA GLU A 249 10.86 7.99 -10.46
C GLU A 249 11.40 6.86 -11.33
N LEU A 250 10.60 6.29 -12.24
CA LEU A 250 11.14 5.33 -13.21
C LEU A 250 12.13 5.99 -14.17
N ARG A 251 11.93 7.26 -14.51
CA ARG A 251 12.84 8.00 -15.39
C ARG A 251 14.17 8.27 -14.72
N SER A 252 14.19 8.50 -13.41
CA SER A 252 15.42 8.74 -12.65
C SER A 252 16.36 7.53 -12.68
N LEU A 253 15.82 6.33 -12.92
CA LEU A 253 16.57 5.08 -13.05
C LEU A 253 17.19 4.87 -14.45
N LEU A 254 16.87 5.70 -15.44
CA LEU A 254 17.27 5.47 -16.83
C LEU A 254 18.78 5.51 -17.01
N VAL A 255 19.34 4.43 -17.56
CA VAL A 255 20.73 4.37 -18.03
C VAL A 255 20.81 4.48 -19.56
N LEU A 256 19.91 3.81 -20.27
CA LEU A 256 19.85 3.79 -21.73
C LEU A 256 18.41 3.59 -22.21
N ALA A 257 17.97 4.39 -23.18
CA ALA A 257 16.76 4.15 -23.96
C ALA A 257 17.12 4.19 -25.45
N GLU A 258 17.40 3.02 -26.03
CA GLU A 258 17.61 2.86 -27.46
C GLU A 258 16.31 2.37 -28.09
N ALA A 259 15.67 3.22 -28.91
CA ALA A 259 14.34 2.95 -29.50
C ALA A 259 13.15 2.84 -28.54
N PHE A 260 13.37 3.09 -27.25
CA PHE A 260 12.30 3.33 -26.30
C PHE A 260 12.05 4.83 -26.19
N GLU A 261 10.79 5.22 -26.19
CA GLU A 261 10.35 6.61 -26.01
C GLU A 261 9.53 6.72 -24.74
N TRP A 262 9.70 7.81 -24.00
CA TRP A 262 8.84 8.11 -22.84
C TRP A 262 7.52 8.65 -23.35
N VAL A 263 6.44 7.90 -23.13
CA VAL A 263 5.11 8.22 -23.65
C VAL A 263 4.09 8.11 -22.53
N ASP A 264 3.23 9.13 -22.43
CA ASP A 264 1.98 9.04 -21.69
C ASP A 264 0.87 8.58 -22.64
N GLU A 265 0.44 7.33 -22.50
CA GLU A 265 -0.66 6.75 -23.29
C GLU A 265 -2.01 6.85 -22.56
N GLY A 266 -2.04 7.61 -21.46
CA GLY A 266 -3.22 7.88 -20.67
C GLY A 266 -3.98 9.11 -21.16
N THR A 267 -4.78 9.68 -20.26
CA THR A 267 -5.43 10.99 -20.47
C THR A 267 -4.87 11.98 -19.45
N ALA A 268 -5.13 13.28 -19.63
CA ALA A 268 -4.75 14.28 -18.64
C ALA A 268 -5.29 13.99 -17.23
N ALA A 269 -6.47 13.34 -17.15
CA ALA A 269 -7.07 12.93 -15.88
C ALA A 269 -6.49 11.61 -15.33
N LYS A 270 -5.99 10.73 -16.21
CA LYS A 270 -5.51 9.39 -15.89
C LYS A 270 -4.20 9.13 -16.64
N PRO A 271 -3.11 9.81 -16.26
CA PRO A 271 -1.83 9.66 -16.94
C PRO A 271 -1.32 8.23 -16.77
N LYS A 272 -0.79 7.66 -17.85
CA LYS A 272 -0.18 6.33 -17.91
C LYS A 272 1.21 6.43 -18.54
N PRO A 273 2.14 7.15 -17.89
CA PRO A 273 3.49 7.32 -18.40
C PRO A 273 4.27 6.01 -18.39
N GLY A 274 5.20 5.85 -19.33
CA GLY A 274 6.12 4.73 -19.38
C GLY A 274 7.02 4.77 -20.61
N TYR A 275 8.02 3.89 -20.65
CA TYR A 275 8.86 3.70 -21.82
C TYR A 275 8.20 2.72 -22.79
N VAL A 276 8.01 3.13 -24.04
CA VAL A 276 7.39 2.33 -25.10
C VAL A 276 8.37 2.14 -26.25
N ALA A 277 8.48 0.92 -26.75
CA ALA A 277 9.17 0.61 -28.00
C ALA A 277 8.25 -0.19 -28.92
N THR A 278 8.44 -0.06 -30.23
CA THR A 278 7.60 -0.72 -31.26
C THR A 278 8.42 -1.51 -32.29
N ARG A 279 9.74 -1.59 -32.13
CA ARG A 279 10.65 -2.29 -33.05
C ARG A 279 11.50 -3.36 -32.36
N PRO A 280 11.73 -4.52 -33.01
CA PRO A 280 12.67 -5.52 -32.53
C PRO A 280 14.07 -4.91 -32.32
N GLY A 281 14.79 -5.42 -31.31
CA GLY A 281 16.13 -4.96 -30.95
C GLY A 281 16.17 -3.67 -30.14
N ALA A 282 15.03 -3.02 -29.87
CA ALA A 282 14.95 -1.90 -28.92
C ALA A 282 15.44 -2.32 -27.53
N ARG A 283 16.14 -1.43 -26.82
CA ARG A 283 16.75 -1.70 -25.51
C ARG A 283 16.45 -0.59 -24.51
N LEU A 284 16.04 -0.98 -23.31
CA LEU A 284 15.91 -0.10 -22.15
C LEU A 284 16.81 -0.65 -21.04
N LYS A 285 17.63 0.20 -20.42
CA LYS A 285 18.44 -0.16 -19.25
C LYS A 285 18.08 0.73 -18.07
N LEU A 286 17.83 0.10 -16.93
CA LEU A 286 17.45 0.74 -15.67
C LEU A 286 18.47 0.37 -14.59
N ARG A 287 18.99 1.36 -13.87
CA ARG A 287 19.86 1.16 -12.69
C ARG A 287 19.00 1.02 -11.45
N LEU A 288 19.22 -0.03 -10.68
CA LEU A 288 18.48 -0.40 -9.48
C LEU A 288 19.45 -0.66 -8.32
N ASP A 289 19.00 -0.38 -7.10
CA ASP A 289 19.66 -0.81 -5.88
C ASP A 289 19.04 -2.13 -5.39
N THR A 290 19.72 -3.24 -5.66
CA THR A 290 19.36 -4.58 -5.17
C THR A 290 20.17 -4.97 -3.94
N ASP A 291 20.97 -4.08 -3.33
CA ASP A 291 21.70 -4.40 -2.10
C ASP A 291 20.75 -4.47 -0.89
N ARG A 292 20.80 -5.57 -0.14
CA ARG A 292 20.01 -5.80 1.08
C ARG A 292 20.89 -6.13 2.28
N SER A 293 22.17 -5.82 2.21
CA SER A 293 23.11 -5.98 3.33
C SER A 293 22.68 -5.19 4.57
N ALA A 294 22.06 -4.01 4.40
CA ALA A 294 21.58 -3.17 5.49
C ALA A 294 20.46 -3.82 6.34
N VAL A 295 19.70 -4.75 5.76
CA VAL A 295 18.63 -5.50 6.45
C VAL A 295 19.10 -6.89 6.90
N GLY A 296 20.43 -7.09 6.99
CA GLY A 296 21.06 -8.29 7.58
C GLY A 296 21.00 -9.53 6.70
N ILE A 297 20.79 -9.38 5.39
CA ILE A 297 20.68 -10.51 4.47
C ILE A 297 22.06 -10.89 3.91
N ALA A 298 22.32 -12.19 3.81
CA ALA A 298 23.58 -12.72 3.28
C ALA A 298 23.78 -12.32 1.81
N ALA A 299 25.01 -11.96 1.43
CA ALA A 299 25.30 -11.37 0.12
C ALA A 299 25.02 -12.29 -1.09
N ASP A 300 24.93 -13.60 -0.87
CA ASP A 300 24.66 -14.62 -1.88
C ASP A 300 23.15 -14.82 -2.15
N GLU A 301 22.29 -14.36 -1.26
CA GLU A 301 20.84 -14.40 -1.44
C GLU A 301 20.41 -13.48 -2.60
N LYS A 302 19.47 -13.97 -3.41
CA LYS A 302 18.94 -13.25 -4.58
C LYS A 302 17.78 -12.35 -4.17
N VAL A 303 17.68 -11.19 -4.80
CA VAL A 303 16.59 -10.22 -4.60
C VAL A 303 15.65 -10.29 -5.78
N HIS A 304 14.35 -10.34 -5.49
CA HIS A 304 13.31 -10.27 -6.51
C HIS A 304 13.21 -8.85 -7.07
N VAL A 305 13.23 -8.72 -8.39
CA VAL A 305 13.00 -7.48 -9.14
C VAL A 305 11.80 -7.71 -10.04
N TYR A 306 10.77 -6.89 -9.90
CA TYR A 306 9.53 -6.96 -10.68
C TYR A 306 9.48 -5.79 -11.65
N VAL A 307 9.50 -6.07 -12.94
CA VAL A 307 9.34 -5.06 -13.99
C VAL A 307 7.87 -4.98 -14.38
N HIS A 308 7.24 -3.82 -14.15
CA HIS A 308 5.88 -3.55 -14.59
C HIS A 308 5.86 -3.35 -16.09
N HIS A 309 5.08 -4.16 -16.79
CA HIS A 309 4.89 -4.04 -18.23
C HIS A 309 3.42 -4.11 -18.61
N LEU A 310 3.04 -3.46 -19.70
CA LEU A 310 1.68 -3.58 -20.23
C LEU A 310 1.55 -4.92 -20.96
N ARG A 311 0.44 -5.63 -20.76
CA ARG A 311 -0.04 -6.66 -21.69
C ARG A 311 -1.38 -6.26 -22.29
N SER A 312 -1.62 -6.64 -23.55
CA SER A 312 -2.82 -6.28 -24.33
C SER A 312 -3.09 -7.25 -25.48
N TYR A 313 -4.31 -7.24 -25.99
CA TYR A 313 -4.77 -8.10 -27.08
C TYR A 313 -4.35 -7.66 -28.47
N GLN A 314 -3.82 -6.45 -28.63
CA GLN A 314 -3.38 -5.94 -29.92
C GLN A 314 -2.00 -5.29 -29.81
N HIS A 315 -1.27 -5.35 -30.91
CA HIS A 315 -0.01 -4.64 -31.13
C HIS A 315 1.21 -5.10 -30.29
N MET A 316 1.01 -5.95 -29.27
CA MET A 316 2.03 -6.30 -28.29
C MET A 316 3.11 -7.28 -28.78
N GLY A 317 4.37 -6.98 -28.49
CA GLY A 317 5.52 -7.85 -28.74
C GLY A 317 5.95 -8.68 -27.55
N SER A 318 7.04 -9.42 -27.72
CA SER A 318 7.76 -10.06 -26.61
C SER A 318 9.00 -9.26 -26.25
N ALA A 319 9.45 -9.36 -25.00
CA ALA A 319 10.72 -8.80 -24.58
C ALA A 319 11.51 -9.79 -23.71
N LYS A 320 12.83 -9.68 -23.77
CA LYS A 320 13.77 -10.37 -22.88
C LYS A 320 14.23 -9.42 -21.79
N LEU A 321 14.13 -9.88 -20.54
CA LEU A 321 14.61 -9.21 -19.35
C LEU A 321 15.88 -9.93 -18.88
N SER A 322 16.92 -9.17 -18.53
CA SER A 322 18.21 -9.72 -18.09
C SER A 322 19.00 -8.71 -17.26
N CYS A 323 20.05 -9.18 -16.59
CA CYS A 323 20.99 -8.32 -15.86
C CYS A 323 22.16 -7.98 -16.79
N ALA A 324 22.37 -6.70 -17.08
CA ALA A 324 23.37 -6.21 -18.01
C ALA A 324 24.72 -5.88 -17.35
N SER A 325 24.71 -5.34 -16.12
CA SER A 325 25.93 -5.03 -15.35
C SER A 325 25.65 -4.90 -13.85
N GLY A 326 26.70 -5.01 -13.02
CA GLY A 326 26.63 -4.82 -11.57
C GLY A 326 25.99 -5.98 -10.79
N CYS A 327 25.09 -6.74 -11.42
CA CYS A 327 24.38 -7.88 -10.84
C CYS A 327 24.26 -9.03 -11.86
N SER A 328 23.81 -10.20 -11.41
CA SER A 328 23.55 -11.39 -12.22
C SER A 328 22.15 -11.94 -11.96
N CYS A 329 21.44 -12.28 -13.04
CA CYS A 329 20.15 -12.96 -13.02
C CYS A 329 20.00 -13.87 -14.24
N ALA A 330 19.11 -14.84 -14.15
CA ALA A 330 18.70 -15.63 -15.32
C ALA A 330 17.88 -14.74 -16.28
N GLU A 331 18.00 -15.00 -17.57
CA GLU A 331 17.18 -14.32 -18.57
C GLU A 331 15.72 -14.79 -18.47
N VAL A 332 14.80 -13.85 -18.65
CA VAL A 332 13.35 -14.09 -18.60
C VAL A 332 12.73 -13.50 -19.85
N VAL A 333 11.98 -14.30 -20.60
CA VAL A 333 11.25 -13.83 -21.79
C VAL A 333 9.78 -13.67 -21.45
N VAL A 334 9.22 -12.52 -21.80
CA VAL A 334 7.83 -12.16 -21.50
C VAL A 334 7.13 -11.82 -22.80
N ASP A 335 6.01 -12.49 -23.03
CA ASP A 335 5.09 -12.20 -24.13
C ASP A 335 4.01 -11.24 -23.65
N ALA A 336 4.01 -10.02 -24.16
CA ALA A 336 3.06 -9.00 -23.74
C ALA A 336 1.69 -9.13 -24.44
N HIS A 337 1.51 -10.10 -25.34
CA HIS A 337 0.22 -10.38 -25.94
C HIS A 337 -0.64 -11.26 -25.03
N LEU A 338 -1.92 -10.93 -24.90
CA LEU A 338 -2.94 -11.74 -24.22
C LEU A 338 -4.18 -11.88 -25.11
N THR A 339 -5.02 -12.88 -24.89
CA THR A 339 -6.15 -13.19 -25.79
C THR A 339 -7.43 -12.43 -25.45
N GLU A 340 -7.59 -12.11 -24.17
CA GLU A 340 -8.73 -11.39 -23.61
C GLU A 340 -8.73 -9.93 -24.08
N GLN A 341 -9.88 -9.33 -24.36
CA GLN A 341 -9.93 -7.94 -24.87
C GLN A 341 -9.76 -6.89 -23.76
N VAL A 342 -8.63 -6.96 -23.06
CA VAL A 342 -8.25 -6.06 -21.97
C VAL A 342 -6.81 -5.60 -22.15
N SER A 343 -6.47 -4.47 -21.54
CA SER A 343 -5.09 -3.99 -21.43
C SER A 343 -4.80 -3.74 -19.96
N GLN A 344 -3.81 -4.45 -19.40
CA GLN A 344 -3.51 -4.41 -17.98
C GLN A 344 -2.01 -4.48 -17.73
N VAL A 345 -1.58 -3.93 -16.59
CA VAL A 345 -0.19 -4.02 -16.14
C VAL A 345 0.05 -5.40 -15.53
N TYR A 346 1.17 -6.02 -15.89
CA TYR A 346 1.66 -7.28 -15.38
C TYR A 346 3.05 -7.08 -14.79
N MET A 347 3.48 -7.99 -13.92
CA MET A 347 4.83 -7.99 -13.36
C MET A 347 5.65 -9.10 -13.97
N ALA A 348 6.84 -8.75 -14.43
CA ALA A 348 7.85 -9.71 -14.86
C ALA A 348 8.93 -9.81 -13.79
N GLU A 349 9.06 -10.99 -13.19
CA GLU A 349 10.01 -11.25 -12.12
C GLU A 349 11.41 -11.63 -12.64
N LEU A 350 12.45 -11.05 -12.04
CA LEU A 350 13.85 -11.42 -12.14
C LEU A 350 14.41 -11.71 -10.74
N MET A 351 15.28 -12.71 -10.61
CA MET A 351 16.04 -12.95 -9.38
C MET A 351 17.47 -12.45 -9.55
N ALA A 352 17.76 -11.24 -9.08
CA ALA A 352 19.05 -10.58 -9.23
C ALA A 352 19.97 -10.84 -8.03
N SER A 353 21.29 -10.95 -8.25
CA SER A 353 22.25 -10.83 -7.15
C SER A 353 22.20 -9.42 -6.57
N GLN A 354 22.57 -9.31 -5.29
CA GLN A 354 22.66 -8.03 -4.60
C GLN A 354 23.75 -7.14 -5.20
N SER A 355 23.40 -5.86 -5.42
CA SER A 355 24.30 -4.83 -5.94
C SER A 355 23.66 -3.46 -5.81
N LYS A 356 24.43 -2.46 -5.39
CA LYS A 356 23.99 -1.05 -5.34
C LYS A 356 23.77 -0.43 -6.72
N GLU A 357 24.33 -1.06 -7.76
CA GLU A 357 24.40 -0.54 -9.13
C GLU A 357 23.94 -1.62 -10.13
N CYS A 358 22.89 -2.36 -9.78
CA CYS A 358 22.34 -3.42 -10.63
C CYS A 358 21.67 -2.81 -11.86
N VAL A 359 22.17 -3.10 -13.06
CA VAL A 359 21.55 -2.64 -14.30
C VAL A 359 20.74 -3.75 -14.92
N VAL A 360 19.42 -3.57 -14.96
CA VAL A 360 18.48 -4.47 -15.64
C VAL A 360 18.22 -3.96 -17.05
N GLU A 361 18.26 -4.87 -18.03
CA GLU A 361 17.96 -4.60 -19.43
C GLU A 361 16.65 -5.26 -19.86
N VAL A 362 15.83 -4.51 -20.60
CA VAL A 362 14.67 -4.96 -21.35
C VAL A 362 14.96 -4.82 -22.84
N GLN A 363 14.92 -5.93 -23.58
CA GLN A 363 15.16 -5.97 -25.01
C GLN A 363 13.92 -6.48 -25.76
N VAL A 364 13.37 -5.70 -26.69
CA VAL A 364 12.23 -6.14 -27.52
C VAL A 364 12.70 -7.19 -28.53
N LEU A 365 12.00 -8.32 -28.58
CA LEU A 365 12.34 -9.46 -29.42
C LEU A 365 11.65 -9.39 -30.80
N SER A 366 12.23 -10.11 -31.76
CA SER A 366 11.65 -10.33 -33.08
C SER A 366 10.48 -11.31 -33.07
N GLU A 367 10.40 -12.18 -32.07
CA GLU A 367 9.27 -13.11 -31.91
C GLU A 367 8.07 -12.39 -31.28
N THR A 368 6.90 -12.51 -31.91
CA THR A 368 5.64 -11.95 -31.40
C THR A 368 4.45 -12.83 -31.78
N LYS A 369 3.42 -12.85 -30.93
CA LYS A 369 2.13 -13.48 -31.24
C LYS A 369 1.10 -12.52 -31.87
N SER A 370 1.33 -11.20 -31.80
CA SER A 370 0.36 -10.19 -32.27
C SER A 370 0.66 -9.59 -33.65
N SER A 371 1.70 -10.09 -34.34
CA SER A 371 2.31 -9.52 -35.57
C SER A 371 3.02 -8.17 -35.41
N GLN A 372 3.02 -7.57 -34.21
CA GLN A 372 3.69 -6.31 -33.92
C GLN A 372 4.56 -6.41 -32.67
N HIS A 373 5.35 -5.37 -32.38
CA HIS A 373 6.40 -5.40 -31.37
C HIS A 373 6.26 -4.33 -30.28
N LYS A 374 5.05 -3.84 -30.01
CA LYS A 374 4.84 -2.87 -28.94
C LYS A 374 5.19 -3.50 -27.60
N PHE A 375 6.09 -2.89 -26.83
CA PHE A 375 6.37 -3.28 -25.47
C PHE A 375 6.47 -2.02 -24.61
N LYS A 376 5.78 -2.01 -23.46
CA LYS A 376 5.75 -0.87 -22.54
C LYS A 376 6.25 -1.29 -21.17
N VAL A 377 7.17 -0.52 -20.62
CA VAL A 377 7.64 -0.60 -19.22
C VAL A 377 7.10 0.61 -18.47
N SER A 378 6.31 0.38 -17.42
CA SER A 378 5.65 1.44 -16.65
C SER A 378 6.15 1.57 -15.21
N GLY A 379 7.03 0.69 -14.76
CA GLY A 379 7.58 0.72 -13.42
C GLY A 379 8.53 -0.42 -13.11
N VAL A 380 9.17 -0.34 -11.95
CA VAL A 380 9.97 -1.41 -11.37
C VAL A 380 9.76 -1.44 -9.86
N VAL A 381 9.75 -2.64 -9.29
CA VAL A 381 9.72 -2.89 -7.85
C VAL A 381 10.88 -3.79 -7.48
N VAL A 382 11.67 -3.41 -6.47
CA VAL A 382 12.72 -4.26 -5.90
C VAL A 382 12.27 -4.74 -4.53
N ALA A 383 12.25 -6.05 -4.31
CA ALA A 383 11.79 -6.63 -3.06
C ALA A 383 12.53 -6.08 -1.84
N GLU A 384 11.83 -6.04 -0.71
CA GLU A 384 12.38 -5.56 0.55
C GLU A 384 13.50 -6.45 1.05
N ARG A 385 13.34 -7.76 0.95
CA ARG A 385 14.30 -8.75 1.44
C ARG A 385 14.77 -9.63 0.29
N ALA A 386 15.99 -10.14 0.42
CA ALA A 386 16.48 -11.20 -0.46
C ALA A 386 15.97 -12.57 0.04
N GLY A 387 16.01 -13.57 -0.84
CA GLY A 387 15.51 -14.91 -0.57
C GLY A 387 14.04 -15.08 -0.94
N LYS A 388 13.36 -16.05 -0.32
CA LYS A 388 12.00 -16.50 -0.70
C LYS A 388 10.87 -15.57 -0.25
N GLU A 389 11.07 -14.26 -0.26
CA GLU A 389 9.97 -13.34 0.04
C GLU A 389 8.88 -13.47 -1.02
N ASN A 390 7.65 -13.76 -0.59
CA ASN A 390 6.54 -14.12 -1.47
C ASN A 390 5.43 -13.05 -1.51
N ALA A 391 5.61 -11.89 -0.86
CA ALA A 391 4.53 -10.92 -0.74
C ALA A 391 4.04 -10.44 -2.12
N MET A 392 4.95 -10.11 -3.04
CA MET A 392 4.59 -9.78 -4.42
C MET A 392 4.07 -10.99 -5.20
N ASN A 393 4.52 -12.20 -4.85
CA ASN A 393 4.02 -13.42 -5.45
C ASN A 393 2.56 -13.71 -5.08
N GLN A 394 2.11 -13.28 -3.90
CA GLN A 394 0.70 -13.34 -3.49
C GLN A 394 -0.18 -12.31 -4.21
N LEU A 395 0.41 -11.18 -4.66
CA LEU A 395 -0.32 -10.09 -5.31
C LEU A 395 -0.47 -10.21 -6.83
N GLY A 396 0.35 -11.05 -7.46
CA GLY A 396 0.36 -11.14 -8.92
C GLY A 396 1.53 -11.90 -9.51
N GLY A 397 2.48 -12.41 -8.71
CA GLY A 397 3.48 -13.39 -9.17
C GLY A 397 4.28 -13.03 -10.42
N HIS A 398 5.02 -14.01 -10.93
CA HIS A 398 5.60 -13.91 -12.25
C HIS A 398 4.49 -13.97 -13.32
N ASN A 399 4.36 -12.90 -14.09
CA ASN A 399 3.47 -12.78 -15.24
C ASN A 399 1.97 -12.98 -14.93
N GLN A 400 1.50 -12.64 -13.74
CA GLN A 400 0.07 -12.45 -13.49
C GLN A 400 -0.29 -10.97 -13.50
N ALA A 401 -1.59 -10.74 -13.68
CA ALA A 401 -2.17 -9.41 -13.73
C ALA A 401 -1.90 -8.70 -12.40
N PHE A 402 -1.27 -7.54 -12.46
CA PHE A 402 -1.04 -6.71 -11.29
C PHE A 402 -2.14 -5.66 -11.20
N GLY A 403 -2.89 -5.73 -10.11
CA GLY A 403 -4.18 -5.06 -9.95
C GLY A 403 -4.14 -3.70 -9.28
N VAL A 404 -3.01 -3.00 -9.20
CA VAL A 404 -2.96 -1.70 -8.53
C VAL A 404 -3.30 -0.57 -9.50
N LEU A 405 -4.58 -0.49 -9.85
CA LEU A 405 -5.14 0.56 -10.71
C LEU A 405 -4.92 1.97 -10.12
N GLN A 406 -4.71 2.06 -8.81
CA GLN A 406 -4.50 3.29 -8.04
C GLN A 406 -3.13 3.94 -8.32
N HIS A 407 -2.07 3.15 -8.47
CA HIS A 407 -0.72 3.69 -8.75
C HIS A 407 -0.40 3.82 -10.23
N THR A 408 -1.24 3.26 -11.09
CA THR A 408 -1.10 3.37 -12.56
C THR A 408 -1.90 4.53 -13.14
N GLY A 409 -2.49 5.38 -12.27
CA GLY A 409 -3.36 6.49 -12.66
C GLY A 409 -4.72 6.05 -13.23
N ALA A 410 -5.04 4.75 -13.23
CA ALA A 410 -6.31 4.25 -13.73
C ALA A 410 -7.49 4.64 -12.82
N VAL A 411 -7.21 4.92 -11.54
CA VAL A 411 -8.16 5.42 -10.54
C VAL A 411 -7.60 6.70 -9.95
N GLN A 412 -8.36 7.79 -10.01
CA GLN A 412 -7.97 9.01 -9.31
C GLN A 412 -8.18 8.81 -7.81
N MET A 413 -7.14 9.08 -7.02
CA MET A 413 -7.24 9.19 -5.57
C MET A 413 -8.23 10.29 -5.21
N VAL A 414 -9.06 10.04 -4.20
CA VAL A 414 -9.96 11.06 -3.68
C VAL A 414 -9.17 12.02 -2.81
N THR A 415 -9.25 13.30 -3.17
CA THR A 415 -8.78 14.41 -2.35
C THR A 415 -9.99 15.22 -1.91
N THR A 416 -10.09 15.48 -0.61
CA THR A 416 -11.17 16.29 -0.03
C THR A 416 -10.56 17.50 0.65
N THR A 417 -11.11 18.67 0.35
CA THR A 417 -10.73 19.95 0.94
C THR A 417 -11.99 20.74 1.29
N ARG A 418 -11.83 21.92 1.88
CA ARG A 418 -12.94 22.86 2.07
C ARG A 418 -13.58 23.32 0.76
N GLU A 419 -12.79 23.42 -0.30
CA GLU A 419 -13.24 23.87 -1.62
C GLU A 419 -14.03 22.79 -2.38
N GLY A 420 -14.00 21.56 -1.87
CA GLY A 420 -14.74 20.42 -2.38
C GLY A 420 -13.85 19.20 -2.55
N ARG A 421 -14.41 18.22 -3.28
CA ARG A 421 -13.77 16.95 -3.60
C ARG A 421 -13.23 16.99 -5.03
N THR A 422 -12.04 16.46 -5.22
CA THR A 422 -11.45 16.17 -6.54
C THR A 422 -11.01 14.71 -6.59
N GLY A 423 -11.15 14.06 -7.76
CA GLY A 423 -10.84 12.65 -7.92
C GLY A 423 -11.97 11.70 -7.47
N GLY A 424 -11.68 10.40 -7.51
CA GLY A 424 -12.66 9.34 -7.25
C GLY A 424 -13.77 9.30 -8.29
N ASP A 425 -13.55 8.64 -9.42
CA ASP A 425 -14.69 8.26 -10.26
C ASP A 425 -15.62 7.39 -9.42
N LEU A 426 -16.93 7.64 -9.54
CA LEU A 426 -17.93 6.66 -9.18
C LEU A 426 -17.57 5.39 -9.96
N TRP A 427 -17.12 4.36 -9.27
CA TRP A 427 -17.10 3.02 -9.85
C TRP A 427 -18.56 2.64 -10.05
N GLY A 428 -19.10 3.02 -11.22
CA GLY A 428 -20.43 2.65 -11.67
C GLY A 428 -20.45 1.22 -12.18
#